data_AF-A0A1V1NXB6-F1
#
_entry.id   AF-A0A1V1NXB6-F1
#
_cell.length_a   1.000
_cell.length_b   1.000
_cell.length_c   1.000
_cell.angle_alpha   90.00
_cell.angle_beta   90.00
_cell.angle_gamma   90.00
#
_symmetry.space_group_name_H-M   'P 1'
#
loop_
_entity.id
_entity.type
_entity.pdbx_description
1 polymer ?
#
loop_
_entity_poly.entity_id
_entity_poly.type
_entity_poly.pdbx_seq_one_letter_code
_entity_poly.pdbx_strand_id
1 'polypeptide(L)'
;MNDPPSFEGSYHQSVEDAPRQFVNNFAQHIVKGPEDETSQNVTFHILNCSNPDLFEEMPVLSSNGSLTYKSKPDAFGEAILEIKITDDGPDDPPDVASGNTEQCTITVKPVNDPPSFTMGQFPDYISEDSGYRKVIQWAKDIYLGPVNEQDQTPGFVVNNDNPDLFQSSRISRRKVIWNMKQLPMNLGLQKLVSV
;
A
#
# COMPACT_ATOMS: atom_id res chain seq x y z
N MET A 1 -37.07 20.75 22.81
CA MET A 1 -37.28 19.45 22.17
C MET A 1 -35.93 19.08 21.60
N ASN A 2 -35.54 17.81 21.63
CA ASN A 2 -34.35 17.33 20.94
C ASN A 2 -34.76 16.68 19.63
N ASP A 3 -34.24 17.19 18.53
CA ASP A 3 -34.41 16.63 17.21
C ASP A 3 -33.16 15.80 16.82
N PRO A 4 -33.33 14.73 16.03
CA PRO A 4 -32.23 13.82 15.72
C PRO A 4 -31.19 14.50 14.80
N PRO A 5 -29.89 14.22 15.02
CA PRO A 5 -28.84 14.76 14.19
C PRO A 5 -28.77 14.02 12.85
N SER A 6 -28.15 14.65 11.86
CA SER A 6 -27.91 14.02 10.56
C SER A 6 -26.57 14.38 9.95
N PHE A 7 -26.10 13.54 9.04
CA PHE A 7 -24.91 13.78 8.23
C PHE A 7 -25.02 13.05 6.89
N GLU A 8 -24.17 13.45 5.95
CA GLU A 8 -23.97 12.76 4.67
C GLU A 8 -22.56 12.16 4.62
N GLY A 9 -22.50 10.85 4.41
CA GLY A 9 -21.25 10.12 4.25
C GLY A 9 -20.61 10.32 2.87
N SER A 10 -19.30 10.13 2.78
CA SER A 10 -18.55 10.24 1.51
C SER A 10 -17.80 8.97 1.15
N TYR A 11 -17.49 8.83 -0.14
CA TYR A 11 -16.52 7.85 -0.64
C TYR A 11 -15.09 8.36 -0.45
N HIS A 12 -14.16 7.48 -0.10
CA HIS A 12 -12.74 7.81 -0.07
C HIS A 12 -11.87 6.71 -0.70
N GLN A 13 -10.75 7.12 -1.28
CA GLN A 13 -9.78 6.22 -1.90
C GLN A 13 -8.36 6.62 -1.54
N SER A 14 -7.56 5.64 -1.15
CA SER A 14 -6.10 5.76 -1.00
C SER A 14 -5.39 4.67 -1.82
N VAL A 15 -4.07 4.69 -1.79
CA VAL A 15 -3.22 3.59 -2.25
C VAL A 15 -2.73 2.79 -1.06
N GLU A 16 -2.36 1.53 -1.28
CA GLU A 16 -1.66 0.73 -0.26
C GLU A 16 -0.30 1.36 0.08
N ASP A 17 0.24 0.97 1.25
CA ASP A 17 1.48 1.51 1.84
C ASP A 17 1.56 3.02 2.03
N ALA A 18 0.42 3.71 1.84
CA ALA A 18 0.32 5.11 2.15
C ALA A 18 0.55 5.33 3.66
N PRO A 19 1.11 6.49 4.04
CA PRO A 19 1.12 6.88 5.44
C PRO A 19 -0.31 6.93 5.99
N ARG A 20 -0.45 7.07 7.31
CA ARG A 20 -1.76 7.27 7.96
C ARG A 20 -2.56 8.34 7.22
N GLN A 21 -3.80 8.00 6.87
CA GLN A 21 -4.69 8.87 6.13
C GLN A 21 -5.42 9.83 7.07
N PHE A 22 -5.58 11.07 6.60
CA PHE A 22 -6.33 12.13 7.26
C PHE A 22 -7.31 12.71 6.24
N VAL A 23 -8.56 12.28 6.32
CA VAL A 23 -9.61 12.63 5.36
C VAL A 23 -10.52 13.67 5.98
N ASN A 24 -10.29 14.93 5.64
CA ASN A 24 -11.18 16.02 6.03
C ASN A 24 -12.51 15.89 5.30
N ASN A 25 -13.61 16.31 5.95
CA ASN A 25 -14.95 16.32 5.37
C ASN A 25 -15.39 14.94 4.85
N PHE A 26 -15.05 13.86 5.56
CA PHE A 26 -15.52 12.52 5.21
C PHE A 26 -17.03 12.37 5.54
N ALA A 27 -17.43 12.85 6.70
CA ALA A 27 -18.84 13.15 7.00
C ALA A 27 -19.09 14.65 6.75
N GLN A 28 -20.08 14.95 5.92
CA GLN A 28 -20.45 16.29 5.48
C GLN A 28 -21.88 16.60 5.89
N HIS A 29 -22.29 17.86 5.67
CA HIS A 29 -23.65 18.34 5.98
C HIS A 29 -24.13 17.90 7.37
N ILE A 30 -23.25 18.02 8.36
CA ILE A 30 -23.54 17.65 9.74
C ILE A 30 -24.54 18.66 10.31
N VAL A 31 -25.76 18.20 10.59
CA VAL A 31 -26.83 18.97 11.22
C VAL A 31 -27.08 18.38 12.60
N LYS A 32 -27.01 19.22 13.63
CA LYS A 32 -27.29 18.82 15.02
C LYS A 32 -28.80 18.66 15.25
N GLY A 33 -29.55 19.61 14.69
CA GLY A 33 -30.99 19.77 14.78
C GLY A 33 -31.34 21.23 14.42
N PRO A 34 -32.51 21.75 14.81
CA PRO A 34 -32.89 23.15 14.60
C PRO A 34 -31.97 24.15 15.33
N GLU A 35 -32.19 25.45 15.12
CA GLU A 35 -31.29 26.51 15.60
C GLU A 35 -31.11 26.53 17.13
N ASP A 36 -32.11 26.09 17.90
CA ASP A 36 -32.06 26.00 19.35
C ASP A 36 -31.15 24.87 19.87
N GLU A 37 -30.63 24.01 18.99
CA GLU A 37 -29.76 22.87 19.32
C GLU A 37 -28.30 23.08 18.88
N THR A 38 -27.96 24.27 18.40
CA THR A 38 -26.61 24.59 17.87
C THR A 38 -25.48 24.36 18.88
N SER A 39 -25.76 24.37 20.18
CA SER A 39 -24.79 24.11 21.26
C SER A 39 -24.51 22.63 21.54
N GLN A 40 -25.30 21.71 20.98
CA GLN A 40 -25.12 20.28 21.20
C GLN A 40 -23.85 19.76 20.51
N ASN A 41 -23.34 18.62 20.96
CA ASN A 41 -22.17 17.97 20.37
C ASN A 41 -22.57 16.65 19.73
N VAL A 42 -22.10 16.43 18.51
CA VAL A 42 -22.33 15.16 17.80
C VAL A 42 -21.18 14.18 18.03
N THR A 43 -21.53 12.89 18.06
CA THR A 43 -20.61 11.76 18.14
C THR A 43 -20.91 10.79 17.00
N PHE A 44 -19.86 10.32 16.34
CA PHE A 44 -19.96 9.28 15.31
C PHE A 44 -19.60 7.93 15.89
N HIS A 45 -20.38 6.91 15.51
CA HIS A 45 -20.20 5.53 15.92
C HIS A 45 -20.06 4.67 14.68
N ILE A 46 -18.92 4.01 14.52
CA ILE A 46 -18.74 2.99 13.47
C ILE A 46 -19.31 1.69 14.03
N LEU A 47 -20.50 1.31 13.55
CA LEU A 47 -21.23 0.12 14.00
C LEU A 47 -20.65 -1.16 13.40
N ASN A 48 -20.20 -1.07 12.15
CA ASN A 48 -19.66 -2.21 11.42
C ASN A 48 -18.60 -1.77 10.40
N CYS A 49 -17.66 -2.66 10.09
CA CYS A 49 -16.68 -2.53 9.03
C CYS A 49 -16.63 -3.86 8.28
N SER A 50 -16.97 -3.87 6.99
CA SER A 50 -17.07 -5.12 6.21
C SER A 50 -15.74 -5.84 6.01
N ASN A 51 -14.62 -5.11 6.11
CA ASN A 51 -13.27 -5.63 5.93
C ASN A 51 -12.30 -5.01 6.94
N PRO A 52 -12.37 -5.40 8.22
CA PRO A 52 -11.50 -4.84 9.27
C PRO A 52 -10.03 -5.24 9.07
N ASP A 53 -9.77 -6.36 8.40
CA ASP A 53 -8.42 -6.85 8.16
C ASP A 53 -7.61 -5.99 7.20
N LEU A 54 -8.24 -5.07 6.47
CA LEU A 54 -7.59 -4.07 5.61
C LEU A 54 -6.74 -3.06 6.42
N PHE A 55 -7.06 -2.87 7.71
CA PHE A 55 -6.53 -1.77 8.50
C PHE A 55 -5.52 -2.22 9.57
N GLU A 56 -4.37 -1.56 9.62
CA GLU A 56 -3.43 -1.62 10.74
C GLU A 56 -3.95 -0.76 11.89
N GLU A 57 -4.55 0.38 11.55
CA GLU A 57 -5.25 1.26 12.48
C GLU A 57 -6.68 1.46 11.98
N MET A 58 -7.63 0.99 12.77
CA MET A 58 -9.06 1.03 12.44
C MET A 58 -9.51 2.47 12.12
N PRO A 59 -10.46 2.63 11.18
CA PRO A 59 -11.11 3.91 10.92
C PRO A 59 -11.67 4.54 12.21
N VAL A 60 -11.41 5.83 12.40
CA VAL A 60 -11.97 6.63 13.49
C VAL A 60 -12.46 7.96 12.92
N LEU A 61 -13.72 8.30 13.19
CA LEU A 61 -14.31 9.60 12.87
C LEU A 61 -14.27 10.52 14.08
N SER A 62 -13.95 11.78 13.84
CA SER A 62 -14.08 12.86 14.82
C SER A 62 -15.38 13.63 14.61
N SER A 63 -15.83 14.38 15.62
CA SER A 63 -17.10 15.12 15.61
C SER A 63 -17.18 16.21 14.53
N ASN A 64 -16.05 16.65 13.97
CA ASN A 64 -16.02 17.58 12.83
C ASN A 64 -16.15 16.86 11.47
N GLY A 65 -16.34 15.55 11.46
CA GLY A 65 -16.46 14.72 10.25
C GLY A 65 -15.14 14.32 9.60
N SER A 66 -14.00 14.51 10.27
CA SER A 66 -12.71 14.03 9.77
C SER A 66 -12.49 12.57 10.13
N LEU A 67 -12.09 11.77 9.14
CA LEU A 67 -11.77 10.35 9.26
C LEU A 67 -10.24 10.16 9.31
N THR A 68 -9.78 9.27 10.19
CA THR A 68 -8.40 8.79 10.22
C THR A 68 -8.36 7.27 10.17
N TYR A 69 -7.40 6.71 9.43
CA TYR A 69 -7.14 5.27 9.36
C TYR A 69 -5.73 5.00 8.83
N LYS A 70 -5.26 3.76 8.95
CA LYS A 70 -4.03 3.29 8.29
C LYS A 70 -4.25 1.88 7.76
N SER A 71 -4.03 1.67 6.46
CA SER A 71 -4.06 0.32 5.87
C SER A 71 -2.86 -0.50 6.36
N LYS A 72 -3.01 -1.83 6.40
CA LYS A 72 -1.84 -2.71 6.60
C LYS A 72 -0.89 -2.61 5.40
N PRO A 73 0.41 -2.92 5.58
CA PRO A 73 1.33 -3.06 4.47
C PRO A 73 0.81 -4.08 3.46
N ASP A 74 0.99 -3.79 2.17
CA ASP A 74 0.59 -4.66 1.04
C ASP A 74 -0.93 -5.02 1.00
N ALA A 75 -1.76 -4.29 1.76
CA ALA A 75 -3.18 -4.56 1.87
C ALA A 75 -4.00 -3.62 0.98
N PHE A 76 -4.70 -4.22 0.02
CA PHE A 76 -5.59 -3.53 -0.91
C PHE A 76 -6.99 -4.15 -0.87
N GLY A 77 -7.97 -3.39 -1.37
CA GLY A 77 -9.37 -3.83 -1.44
C GLY A 77 -10.36 -2.74 -1.04
N GLU A 78 -11.54 -3.17 -0.65
CA GLU A 78 -12.63 -2.28 -0.25
C GLU A 78 -13.11 -2.62 1.16
N ALA A 79 -13.45 -1.58 1.93
CA ALA A 79 -14.13 -1.66 3.20
C ALA A 79 -15.34 -0.73 3.22
N ILE A 80 -16.49 -1.25 3.64
CA ILE A 80 -17.73 -0.51 3.81
C ILE A 80 -17.92 -0.31 5.32
N LEU A 81 -18.02 0.95 5.73
CA LEU A 81 -18.27 1.38 7.10
C LEU A 81 -19.75 1.70 7.26
N GLU A 82 -20.39 1.12 8.27
CA GLU A 82 -21.73 1.50 8.72
C GLU A 82 -21.58 2.48 9.88
N ILE A 83 -21.98 3.74 9.68
CA ILE A 83 -21.71 4.85 10.59
C ILE A 83 -23.03 5.44 11.07
N LYS A 84 -23.23 5.52 12.39
CA LYS A 84 -24.37 6.19 13.02
C LYS A 84 -23.92 7.47 13.71
N ILE A 85 -24.73 8.52 13.65
CA ILE A 85 -24.52 9.77 14.40
C ILE A 85 -25.45 9.84 15.62
N THR A 86 -24.98 10.42 16.72
CA THR A 86 -25.78 10.78 17.90
C THR A 86 -25.40 12.18 18.36
N ASP A 87 -26.29 12.87 19.08
CA ASP A 87 -25.99 14.10 19.81
C ASP A 87 -25.90 13.87 21.32
N ASP A 88 -25.73 14.93 22.10
CA ASP A 88 -25.68 14.93 23.57
C ASP A 88 -26.93 15.54 24.24
N GLY A 89 -28.03 15.68 23.48
CA GLY A 89 -29.33 16.12 23.97
C GLY A 89 -30.12 15.01 24.68
N PRO A 90 -31.29 15.34 25.25
CA PRO A 90 -32.20 14.36 25.85
C PRO A 90 -32.68 13.30 24.83
N ASP A 91 -32.89 12.06 25.30
CA ASP A 91 -33.35 10.92 24.47
C ASP A 91 -34.67 10.30 25.02
N ASP A 92 -35.39 11.06 25.84
CA ASP A 92 -36.67 10.66 26.41
C ASP A 92 -37.82 11.19 25.53
N PRO A 93 -38.67 10.32 24.95
CA PRO A 93 -39.72 10.75 24.03
C PRO A 93 -40.59 11.87 24.62
N PRO A 94 -40.78 12.98 23.88
CA PRO A 94 -40.58 13.12 22.43
C PRO A 94 -39.17 13.51 21.95
N ASP A 95 -38.19 13.66 22.84
CA ASP A 95 -36.80 14.00 22.50
C ASP A 95 -36.06 12.77 21.90
N VAL A 96 -35.22 12.97 20.87
CA VAL A 96 -34.48 11.89 20.20
C VAL A 96 -33.02 12.31 19.95
N ALA A 97 -32.05 11.60 20.52
CA ALA A 97 -30.61 11.89 20.36
C ALA A 97 -29.92 11.01 19.29
N SER A 98 -30.64 10.02 18.76
CA SER A 98 -30.14 9.10 17.73
C SER A 98 -30.47 9.57 16.32
N GLY A 99 -29.45 9.80 15.51
CA GLY A 99 -29.58 10.24 14.12
C GLY A 99 -29.60 9.13 13.08
N ASN A 100 -29.36 9.50 11.82
CA ASN A 100 -29.29 8.57 10.69
C ASN A 100 -28.06 7.64 10.74
N THR A 101 -28.15 6.56 9.98
CA THR A 101 -27.03 5.64 9.71
C THR A 101 -26.70 5.69 8.22
N GLU A 102 -25.43 5.88 7.88
CA GLU A 102 -24.93 5.91 6.50
C GLU A 102 -23.92 4.79 6.26
N GLN A 103 -23.86 4.31 5.01
CA GLN A 103 -22.81 3.41 4.55
C GLN A 103 -21.78 4.19 3.73
N CYS A 104 -20.54 4.19 4.20
CA CYS A 104 -19.43 4.89 3.54
C CYS A 104 -18.37 3.90 3.09
N THR A 105 -17.78 4.11 1.93
CA THR A 105 -16.79 3.18 1.36
C THR A 105 -15.39 3.77 1.37
N ILE A 106 -14.42 2.96 1.82
CA ILE A 106 -12.99 3.20 1.70
C ILE A 106 -12.42 2.17 0.72
N THR A 107 -11.78 2.64 -0.35
CA THR A 107 -11.03 1.79 -1.28
C THR A 107 -9.53 2.01 -1.13
N VAL A 108 -8.78 0.95 -0.92
CA VAL A 108 -7.31 0.96 -0.96
C VAL A 108 -6.87 0.29 -2.26
N LYS A 109 -6.23 1.06 -3.15
CA LYS A 109 -5.76 0.56 -4.44
C LYS A 109 -4.38 -0.09 -4.31
N PRO A 110 -4.15 -1.20 -5.03
CA PRO A 110 -2.82 -1.80 -5.06
C PRO A 110 -1.82 -0.88 -5.77
N VAL A 111 -0.56 -0.96 -5.36
CA VAL A 111 0.61 -0.27 -5.91
C VAL A 111 1.64 -1.32 -6.27
N ASN A 112 2.30 -1.15 -7.43
CA ASN A 112 3.34 -2.09 -7.85
C ASN A 112 4.56 -2.02 -6.92
N ASP A 113 4.87 -3.10 -6.21
CA ASP A 113 6.11 -3.21 -5.44
C ASP A 113 7.29 -3.63 -6.32
N PRO A 114 8.44 -2.93 -6.23
CA PRO A 114 9.59 -3.27 -7.04
C PRO A 114 10.19 -4.60 -6.59
N PRO A 115 10.45 -5.53 -7.52
CA PRO A 115 11.08 -6.79 -7.16
C PRO A 115 12.54 -6.57 -6.71
N SER A 116 13.02 -7.40 -5.79
CA SER A 116 14.36 -7.30 -5.22
C SER A 116 15.06 -8.66 -5.19
N PHE A 117 16.38 -8.66 -4.99
CA PHE A 117 17.17 -9.88 -4.86
C PHE A 117 18.49 -9.61 -4.12
N THR A 118 19.05 -10.66 -3.52
CA THR A 118 20.37 -10.65 -2.91
C THR A 118 21.42 -11.10 -3.93
N MET A 119 22.53 -10.37 -4.02
CA MET A 119 23.66 -10.80 -4.86
C MET A 119 24.30 -12.07 -4.29
N GLY A 120 24.50 -13.06 -5.14
CA GLY A 120 25.30 -14.24 -4.85
C GLY A 120 26.80 -13.92 -4.79
N GLN A 121 27.59 -14.90 -4.37
CA GLN A 121 29.05 -14.75 -4.36
C GLN A 121 29.59 -14.79 -5.80
N PHE A 122 30.47 -13.84 -6.09
CA PHE A 122 31.31 -13.82 -7.28
C PHE A 122 32.76 -14.09 -6.88
N PRO A 123 33.54 -14.77 -7.72
CA PRO A 123 34.98 -14.85 -7.50
C PRO A 123 35.60 -13.45 -7.69
N ASP A 124 36.43 -13.03 -6.73
CA ASP A 124 37.13 -11.73 -6.77
C ASP A 124 38.09 -11.60 -7.96
N TYR A 125 38.54 -12.73 -8.50
CA TYR A 125 39.42 -12.80 -9.64
C TYR A 125 39.08 -14.00 -10.52
N ILE A 126 39.25 -13.81 -11.83
CA ILE A 126 39.11 -14.85 -12.83
C ILE A 126 40.33 -14.77 -13.74
N SER A 127 41.02 -15.91 -13.91
CA SER A 127 42.16 -15.99 -14.83
C SER A 127 41.72 -15.80 -16.28
N GLU A 128 42.52 -15.09 -17.06
CA GLU A 128 42.29 -14.74 -18.47
C GLU A 128 42.02 -15.97 -19.35
N ASP A 129 42.69 -17.09 -19.07
CA ASP A 129 42.57 -18.35 -19.82
C ASP A 129 41.70 -19.37 -19.10
N SER A 130 40.88 -18.93 -18.14
CA SER A 130 40.05 -19.85 -17.36
C SER A 130 38.89 -20.49 -18.14
N GLY A 131 38.74 -20.13 -19.40
CA GLY A 131 37.69 -20.59 -20.28
C GLY A 131 36.31 -20.15 -19.80
N TYR A 132 35.29 -20.91 -20.18
CA TYR A 132 33.91 -20.62 -19.84
C TYR A 132 33.64 -20.71 -18.33
N ARG A 133 33.12 -19.62 -17.73
CA ARG A 133 32.69 -19.59 -16.33
C ARG A 133 31.17 -19.55 -16.23
N LYS A 134 30.64 -20.40 -15.34
CA LYS A 134 29.22 -20.44 -14.98
C LYS A 134 29.08 -20.12 -13.49
N VAL A 135 28.51 -18.96 -13.18
CA VAL A 135 28.12 -18.61 -11.81
C VAL A 135 26.69 -19.09 -11.58
N ILE A 136 26.51 -20.02 -10.65
CA ILE A 136 25.20 -20.54 -10.23
C ILE A 136 24.75 -19.74 -9.01
N GLN A 137 23.45 -19.48 -8.86
CA GLN A 137 22.90 -18.66 -7.75
C GLN A 137 23.55 -17.27 -7.64
N TRP A 138 23.84 -16.64 -8.78
CA TRP A 138 24.35 -15.27 -8.84
C TRP A 138 23.33 -14.24 -8.31
N ALA A 139 22.05 -14.56 -8.38
CA ALA A 139 20.94 -13.89 -7.71
C ALA A 139 20.26 -14.88 -6.78
N LYS A 140 20.11 -14.50 -5.52
CA LYS A 140 19.47 -15.25 -4.43
C LYS A 140 18.31 -14.44 -3.87
N ASP A 141 17.44 -15.08 -3.10
CA ASP A 141 16.34 -14.43 -2.37
C ASP A 141 15.52 -13.47 -3.25
N ILE A 142 15.18 -13.95 -4.46
CA ILE A 142 14.39 -13.15 -5.40
C ILE A 142 13.00 -12.95 -4.80
N TYR A 143 12.67 -11.71 -4.51
CA TYR A 143 11.38 -11.25 -4.04
C TYR A 143 10.68 -10.54 -5.19
N LEU A 144 9.49 -11.01 -5.56
CA LEU A 144 8.73 -10.46 -6.69
C LEU A 144 7.81 -9.29 -6.29
N GLY A 145 7.63 -9.07 -4.99
CA GLY A 145 6.51 -8.31 -4.43
C GLY A 145 5.62 -9.19 -3.55
N PRO A 146 4.57 -8.63 -2.94
CA PRO A 146 3.57 -9.36 -2.16
C PRO A 146 2.73 -10.33 -3.01
N VAL A 147 1.76 -11.01 -2.37
CA VAL A 147 1.03 -12.14 -2.99
C VAL A 147 0.28 -11.74 -4.27
N ASN A 148 -0.24 -10.50 -4.31
CA ASN A 148 -0.91 -9.90 -5.47
C ASN A 148 0.02 -9.61 -6.65
N GLU A 149 1.33 -9.81 -6.48
CA GLU A 149 2.35 -9.48 -7.47
C GLU A 149 3.15 -10.67 -7.96
N GLN A 150 2.82 -11.89 -7.50
CA GLN A 150 3.56 -13.10 -7.86
C GLN A 150 3.52 -13.43 -9.36
N ASP A 151 2.53 -12.91 -10.08
CA ASP A 151 2.39 -13.08 -11.54
C ASP A 151 3.22 -12.07 -12.35
N GLN A 152 3.91 -11.12 -11.70
CA GLN A 152 4.82 -10.22 -12.38
C GLN A 152 5.97 -10.97 -13.05
N THR A 153 6.45 -10.44 -14.17
CA THR A 153 7.56 -11.04 -14.92
C THR A 153 8.85 -10.24 -14.68
N PRO A 154 9.71 -10.63 -13.72
CA PRO A 154 10.93 -9.88 -13.42
C PRO A 154 11.93 -9.94 -14.57
N GLY A 155 12.56 -8.79 -14.86
CA GLY A 155 13.69 -8.66 -15.77
C GLY A 155 14.99 -8.35 -15.03
N PHE A 156 16.07 -9.03 -15.41
CA PHE A 156 17.42 -8.65 -14.99
C PHE A 156 18.06 -7.81 -16.09
N VAL A 157 18.49 -6.60 -15.72
CA VAL A 157 19.36 -5.78 -16.57
C VAL A 157 20.80 -6.02 -16.12
N VAL A 158 21.70 -6.27 -17.07
CA VAL A 158 23.13 -6.47 -16.82
C VAL A 158 23.91 -5.45 -17.64
N ASN A 159 24.64 -4.57 -16.96
CA ASN A 159 25.58 -3.59 -17.49
C ASN A 159 27.01 -4.09 -17.28
N ASN A 160 27.81 -4.01 -18.33
CA ASN A 160 29.22 -4.41 -18.30
C ASN A 160 30.06 -3.16 -18.58
N ASP A 161 30.87 -2.76 -17.60
CA ASP A 161 31.75 -1.60 -17.68
C ASP A 161 32.97 -1.85 -18.58
N ASN A 162 33.25 -3.11 -18.91
CA ASN A 162 34.36 -3.49 -19.78
C ASN A 162 33.97 -4.66 -20.73
N PRO A 163 33.09 -4.39 -21.72
CA PRO A 163 32.55 -5.42 -22.61
C PRO A 163 33.61 -6.09 -23.48
N ASP A 164 34.71 -5.39 -23.80
CA ASP A 164 35.80 -5.88 -24.64
C ASP A 164 36.58 -7.03 -24.01
N LEU A 165 36.47 -7.21 -22.69
CA LEU A 165 37.03 -8.37 -22.00
C LEU A 165 36.28 -9.66 -22.28
N PHE A 166 35.12 -9.64 -22.97
CA PHE A 166 34.24 -10.79 -23.15
C PHE A 166 34.08 -11.19 -24.62
N GLN A 167 34.41 -12.44 -24.99
CA GLN A 167 34.20 -13.00 -26.33
C GLN A 167 32.72 -13.20 -26.69
N SER A 168 31.82 -13.35 -25.70
CA SER A 168 30.36 -13.25 -25.86
C SER A 168 29.68 -13.14 -24.48
N SER A 169 28.61 -12.35 -24.39
CA SER A 169 27.72 -12.30 -23.23
C SER A 169 26.31 -12.73 -23.66
N ARG A 170 25.83 -13.87 -23.15
CA ARG A 170 24.41 -14.25 -23.24
C ARG A 170 23.85 -14.42 -21.84
N ILE A 171 22.80 -13.66 -21.53
CA ILE A 171 22.24 -13.61 -20.19
C ILE A 171 20.73 -13.82 -20.29
N SER A 172 20.22 -14.66 -19.40
CA SER A 172 18.82 -15.07 -19.32
C SER A 172 18.41 -15.21 -17.85
N ARG A 173 17.09 -15.29 -17.60
CA ARG A 173 16.42 -15.38 -16.28
C ARG A 173 16.98 -16.44 -15.31
N ARG A 174 17.86 -17.37 -15.76
CA ARG A 174 18.50 -18.41 -14.95
C ARG A 174 20.00 -18.59 -15.23
N LYS A 175 20.62 -17.70 -16.03
CA LYS A 175 21.91 -18.01 -16.63
C LYS A 175 22.70 -16.75 -16.95
N VAL A 176 23.92 -16.71 -16.45
CA VAL A 176 24.94 -15.77 -16.89
C VAL A 176 26.07 -16.59 -17.53
N ILE A 177 26.33 -16.37 -18.82
CA ILE A 177 27.35 -17.04 -19.62
C ILE A 177 28.39 -15.99 -20.01
N TRP A 178 29.65 -16.17 -19.60
CA TRP A 178 30.76 -15.30 -19.98
C TRP A 178 31.95 -16.13 -20.49
N ASN A 179 32.68 -15.61 -21.48
CA ASN A 179 33.98 -16.12 -21.94
C ASN A 179 34.93 -14.91 -22.05
N MET A 180 36.09 -14.92 -21.39
CA MET A 180 36.93 -13.72 -21.21
C MET A 180 38.26 -13.71 -22.00
N LYS A 181 38.88 -12.54 -22.14
CA LYS A 181 40.20 -12.32 -22.76
C LYS A 181 41.21 -11.42 -22.01
N GLN A 182 40.93 -10.73 -20.87
CA GLN A 182 41.91 -10.16 -19.86
C GLN A 182 41.25 -9.28 -18.75
N LEU A 183 42.01 -8.70 -17.78
CA LEU A 183 41.59 -8.05 -16.48
C LEU A 183 41.76 -6.49 -16.42
N PRO A 184 41.22 -5.75 -15.40
CA PRO A 184 40.27 -6.15 -14.34
C PRO A 184 38.87 -5.50 -14.52
N MET A 185 37.88 -6.00 -13.77
CA MET A 185 36.46 -5.60 -13.87
C MET A 185 35.99 -4.93 -12.58
N ASN A 186 35.15 -3.90 -12.70
CA ASN A 186 34.37 -3.34 -11.62
C ASN A 186 32.89 -3.53 -12.00
N LEU A 187 32.29 -4.67 -11.66
CA LEU A 187 30.89 -5.00 -12.00
C LEU A 187 29.91 -4.06 -11.26
N GLY A 188 29.77 -2.85 -11.79
CA GLY A 188 28.75 -1.90 -11.39
C GLY A 188 27.45 -2.27 -12.05
N LEU A 189 26.64 -3.06 -11.35
CA LEU A 189 25.34 -3.48 -11.88
C LEU A 189 24.24 -3.35 -10.86
N GLN A 190 23.35 -2.41 -11.15
CA GLN A 190 22.20 -2.11 -10.32
C GLN A 190 20.95 -2.12 -11.18
N LYS A 191 19.95 -2.85 -10.66
CA LYS A 191 18.49 -2.70 -10.85
C LYS A 191 17.79 -3.91 -11.50
N LEU A 192 16.92 -4.53 -10.70
CA LEU A 192 15.81 -5.36 -11.19
C LEU A 192 14.72 -4.39 -11.68
N VAL A 193 14.11 -4.69 -12.82
CA VAL A 193 13.05 -3.84 -13.39
C VAL A 193 11.83 -4.71 -13.67
N SER A 194 10.64 -4.23 -13.29
CA SER A 194 9.36 -4.80 -13.69
C SER A 194 9.05 -4.42 -15.14
N VAL A 195 8.50 -5.35 -15.93
CA VAL A 195 7.98 -5.11 -17.29
C VAL A 195 6.51 -5.48 -17.33
#